data_AF-A0A730C6G2-F1
#
_entry.id   AF-A0A730C6G2-F1
#
_cell.length_a   1.000
_cell.length_b   1.000
_cell.length_c   1.000
_cell.angle_alpha   90.00
_cell.angle_beta   90.00
_cell.angle_gamma   90.00
#
_symmetry.space_group_name_H-M   'P 1'
#
loop_
_entity.id
_entity.type
_entity.pdbx_description
1 polymer ?
#
loop_
_entity_poly.entity_id
_entity_poly.type
_entity_poly.pdbx_seq_one_letter_code
_entity_poly.pdbx_strand_id
1 'polypeptide(L)'
;MAALLDSIIPAYPYTQYNDDPDIVAFFDAYNKLAQGYLDYFNNLNLPCWTSPAITGELLDWIAAGIYGEFRPLLQISEDAIARGAYNTIEYNNVAYAKLRNYVPGSASYVPDDYFKRILTWNFYKGDGSHFCINWFKRRLARFIHGANGIDPPVQSTFDISVMPDKGIFFVSIPDYGDGVGHFLKDAIDQSLVKLPFIYTYSVTVVEQ
;
A
#
# COMPACT_ATOMS: atom_id res chain seq x y z
N MET A 1 18.33 -3.86 -15.89
CA MET A 1 18.16 -5.29 -16.22
C MET A 1 18.02 -5.35 -17.73
N ALA A 2 18.77 -6.21 -18.43
CA ALA A 2 18.58 -6.36 -19.88
C ALA A 2 17.22 -7.02 -20.11
N ALA A 3 16.42 -6.49 -21.04
CA ALA A 3 15.17 -7.13 -21.39
C ALA A 3 15.46 -8.48 -22.08
N LEU A 4 14.56 -9.44 -21.87
CA LEU A 4 14.68 -10.78 -22.47
C LEU A 4 14.46 -10.73 -24.00
N LEU A 5 13.71 -9.74 -24.48
CA LEU A 5 13.39 -9.52 -25.89
C LEU A 5 13.35 -8.01 -26.17
N ASP A 6 14.20 -7.53 -27.09
CA ASP A 6 14.30 -6.11 -27.43
C ASP A 6 13.48 -5.74 -28.68
N SER A 7 13.16 -6.71 -29.54
CA SER A 7 12.44 -6.48 -30.80
C SER A 7 11.34 -7.51 -31.02
N ILE A 8 10.21 -7.07 -31.59
CA ILE A 8 9.14 -7.97 -32.00
C ILE A 8 9.54 -8.85 -33.18
N ILE A 9 8.74 -9.90 -33.43
CA ILE A 9 8.72 -10.55 -34.74
C ILE A 9 7.82 -9.69 -35.65
N PRO A 10 8.37 -9.04 -36.68
CA PRO A 10 7.59 -8.17 -37.55
C PRO A 10 6.60 -8.97 -38.41
N ALA A 11 5.43 -8.40 -38.61
CA ALA A 11 4.47 -8.83 -39.61
C ALA A 11 4.84 -8.22 -40.97
N TYR A 12 4.65 -8.99 -42.05
CA TYR A 12 4.96 -8.58 -43.41
C TYR A 12 3.77 -8.81 -44.34
N PRO A 13 3.60 -7.97 -45.37
CA PRO A 13 2.62 -8.23 -46.42
C PRO A 13 3.04 -9.45 -47.25
N TYR A 14 2.06 -10.11 -47.88
CA TYR A 14 2.37 -11.12 -48.89
C TYR A 14 3.10 -10.47 -50.07
N THR A 15 3.98 -11.23 -50.73
CA THR A 15 4.80 -10.76 -51.85
C THR A 15 3.99 -10.11 -52.98
N GLN A 16 2.76 -10.54 -53.19
CA GLN A 16 1.84 -10.01 -54.21
C GLN A 16 1.35 -8.58 -53.93
N TYR A 17 1.47 -8.09 -52.68
CA TYR A 17 0.98 -6.78 -52.24
C TYR A 17 2.10 -5.86 -51.77
N ASN A 18 3.36 -6.24 -51.99
CA ASN A 18 4.51 -5.44 -51.54
C ASN A 18 4.70 -4.16 -52.36
N ASP A 19 4.06 -4.09 -53.52
CA ASP A 19 4.11 -2.97 -54.44
C ASP A 19 3.08 -1.89 -54.09
N ASP A 20 2.11 -2.21 -53.22
CA ASP A 20 1.05 -1.30 -52.77
C ASP A 20 1.50 -0.53 -51.52
N PRO A 21 1.71 0.79 -51.61
CA PRO A 21 2.20 1.60 -50.49
C PRO A 21 1.24 1.64 -49.30
N ASP A 22 -0.07 1.56 -49.53
CA ASP A 22 -1.06 1.65 -48.45
C ASP A 22 -1.07 0.37 -47.61
N ILE A 23 -0.90 -0.78 -48.27
CA ILE A 23 -0.79 -2.08 -47.58
C ILE A 23 0.51 -2.13 -46.78
N VAL A 24 1.65 -1.74 -47.37
CA VAL A 24 2.93 -1.71 -46.65
C VAL A 24 2.86 -0.79 -45.42
N ALA A 25 2.27 0.41 -45.58
CA ALA A 25 2.11 1.36 -44.49
C ALA A 25 1.28 0.80 -43.32
N PHE A 26 0.26 -0.02 -43.59
CA PHE A 26 -0.51 -0.70 -42.56
C PHE A 26 0.34 -1.68 -41.72
N PHE A 27 1.18 -2.49 -42.36
CA PHE A 27 2.07 -3.42 -41.66
C PHE A 27 3.14 -2.67 -40.85
N ASP A 28 3.68 -1.58 -41.37
CA ASP A 28 4.63 -0.73 -40.64
C ASP A 28 4.00 -0.11 -39.40
N ALA A 29 2.77 0.40 -39.51
CA ALA A 29 2.02 0.94 -38.37
C ALA A 29 1.73 -0.14 -37.32
N TYR A 30 1.33 -1.34 -37.75
CA TYR A 30 1.12 -2.48 -36.86
C TYR A 30 2.40 -2.86 -36.11
N ASN A 31 3.53 -3.00 -36.83
CA ASN A 31 4.82 -3.35 -36.24
C ASN A 31 5.29 -2.29 -35.23
N LYS A 32 5.10 -1.00 -35.55
CA LYS A 32 5.42 0.09 -34.63
C LYS A 32 4.58 0.04 -33.35
N LEU A 33 3.29 -0.26 -33.47
CA LEU A 33 2.39 -0.40 -32.33
C LEU A 33 2.74 -1.63 -31.48
N ALA A 34 3.04 -2.76 -32.11
CA ALA A 34 3.46 -3.98 -31.42
C ALA A 34 4.81 -3.78 -30.68
N GLN A 35 5.76 -3.07 -31.29
CA GLN A 35 7.00 -2.68 -30.61
C GLN A 35 6.72 -1.82 -29.39
N GLY A 36 5.81 -0.84 -29.50
CA GLY A 36 5.40 -0.03 -28.36
C GLY A 36 4.82 -0.83 -27.18
N TYR A 37 4.07 -1.90 -27.46
CA TYR A 37 3.59 -2.80 -26.40
C TYR A 37 4.71 -3.61 -25.75
N LEU A 38 5.67 -4.10 -26.54
CA LEU A 38 6.84 -4.80 -26.01
C LEU A 38 7.68 -3.88 -25.11
N ASP A 39 7.93 -2.64 -25.56
CA ASP A 39 8.67 -1.65 -24.80
C ASP A 39 7.96 -1.31 -23.48
N TYR A 40 6.64 -1.15 -23.52
CA TYR A 40 5.82 -0.94 -22.32
C TYR A 40 5.92 -2.13 -21.35
N PHE A 41 5.80 -3.36 -21.85
CA PHE A 41 5.89 -4.57 -21.04
C PHE A 41 7.26 -4.74 -20.38
N ASN A 42 8.33 -4.45 -21.11
CA ASN A 42 9.69 -4.49 -20.60
C ASN A 42 9.92 -3.42 -19.50
N ASN A 43 9.28 -2.25 -19.60
CA ASN A 43 9.41 -1.17 -18.63
C ASN A 43 8.55 -1.36 -17.37
N LEU A 44 7.49 -2.16 -17.42
CA LEU A 44 6.55 -2.37 -16.31
C LEU A 44 7.20 -2.90 -15.02
N ASN A 45 8.27 -3.71 -15.15
CA ASN A 45 8.99 -4.34 -14.04
C ASN A 45 8.03 -4.91 -12.97
N LEU A 46 7.16 -5.84 -13.38
CA LEU A 46 6.03 -6.36 -12.59
C LEU A 46 6.35 -6.77 -11.13
N PRO A 47 7.53 -7.32 -10.79
CA PRO A 47 7.86 -7.60 -9.40
C PRO A 47 8.01 -6.36 -8.51
N CYS A 48 8.14 -5.16 -9.08
CA CYS A 48 8.40 -3.94 -8.32
C CYS A 48 7.09 -3.13 -8.12
N TRP A 49 6.28 -3.49 -7.12
CA TRP A 49 4.99 -2.85 -6.83
C TRP A 49 5.06 -1.34 -6.51
N THR A 50 6.24 -0.83 -6.15
CA THR A 50 6.47 0.60 -5.88
C THR A 50 6.47 1.45 -7.15
N SER A 51 6.51 0.81 -8.33
CA SER A 51 6.42 1.51 -9.62
C SER A 51 5.15 2.37 -9.71
N PRO A 52 5.23 3.60 -10.24
CA PRO A 52 4.06 4.45 -10.46
C PRO A 52 3.12 3.90 -11.54
N ALA A 53 3.60 3.01 -12.41
CA ALA A 53 2.78 2.38 -13.45
C ALA A 53 1.87 1.24 -12.93
N ILE A 54 2.14 0.74 -11.72
CA ILE A 54 1.37 -0.36 -11.11
C ILE A 54 0.34 0.23 -10.15
N THR A 55 -0.91 0.33 -10.60
CA THR A 55 -2.03 0.94 -9.84
C THR A 55 -3.33 0.18 -10.07
N GLY A 56 -4.29 0.34 -9.16
CA GLY A 56 -5.62 -0.25 -9.23
C GLY A 56 -5.60 -1.77 -9.34
N GLU A 57 -6.39 -2.31 -10.24
CA GLU A 57 -6.53 -3.75 -10.45
C GLU A 57 -5.22 -4.43 -10.85
N LEU A 58 -4.30 -3.72 -11.53
CA LEU A 58 -2.98 -4.26 -11.86
C LEU A 58 -2.16 -4.50 -10.59
N LEU A 59 -2.22 -3.58 -9.62
CA LEU A 59 -1.55 -3.73 -8.33
C LEU A 59 -2.13 -4.93 -7.57
N ASP A 60 -3.45 -5.07 -7.57
CA ASP A 60 -4.13 -6.18 -6.88
C ASP A 60 -3.78 -7.53 -7.51
N TRP A 61 -3.75 -7.60 -8.85
CA TRP A 61 -3.37 -8.80 -9.59
C TRP A 61 -1.91 -9.19 -9.34
N ILE A 62 -0.99 -8.22 -9.34
CA ILE A 62 0.44 -8.47 -9.06
C ILE A 62 0.63 -8.92 -7.61
N ALA A 63 0.00 -8.24 -6.65
CA ALA A 63 0.11 -8.58 -5.23
C ALA A 63 -0.42 -9.99 -4.95
N ALA A 64 -1.57 -10.35 -5.52
CA ALA A 64 -2.13 -11.70 -5.37
C ALA A 64 -1.30 -12.75 -6.11
N GLY A 65 -0.89 -12.47 -7.35
CA GLY A 65 -0.22 -13.43 -8.23
C GLY A 65 1.23 -13.72 -7.85
N ILE A 66 2.01 -12.69 -7.49
CA ILE A 66 3.44 -12.84 -7.19
C ILE A 66 3.67 -13.00 -5.68
N TYR A 67 2.92 -12.26 -4.85
CA TYR A 67 3.18 -12.14 -3.41
C TYR A 67 2.18 -12.91 -2.55
N GLY A 68 1.06 -13.38 -3.12
CA GLY A 68 0.00 -14.04 -2.38
C GLY A 68 -0.72 -13.14 -1.37
N GLU A 69 -0.65 -11.82 -1.54
CA GLU A 69 -1.33 -10.85 -0.68
C GLU A 69 -2.52 -10.24 -1.38
N PHE A 70 -3.64 -10.19 -0.67
CA PHE A 70 -4.84 -9.51 -1.12
C PHE A 70 -4.95 -8.14 -0.46
N ARG A 71 -5.59 -7.21 -1.15
CA ARG A 71 -5.84 -5.88 -0.58
C ARG A 71 -6.75 -6.02 0.65
N PRO A 72 -6.30 -5.57 1.82
CA PRO A 72 -7.14 -5.61 3.02
C PRO A 72 -8.24 -4.55 2.94
N LEU A 73 -9.31 -4.81 3.68
CA LEU A 73 -10.34 -3.83 3.95
C LEU A 73 -10.06 -3.19 5.31
N LEU A 74 -10.10 -1.85 5.37
CA LEU A 74 -9.94 -1.14 6.64
C LEU A 74 -11.28 -1.09 7.35
N GLN A 75 -11.36 -1.62 8.56
CA GLN A 75 -12.55 -1.45 9.40
C GLN A 75 -12.55 -0.04 9.99
N ILE A 76 -13.59 0.74 9.71
CA ILE A 76 -13.70 2.11 10.26
C ILE A 76 -14.51 2.11 11.56
N SER A 77 -15.24 1.02 11.84
CA SER A 77 -16.08 0.90 13.03
C SER A 77 -15.63 -0.29 13.87
N GLU A 78 -15.05 0.00 15.04
CA GLU A 78 -15.07 -0.91 16.18
C GLU A 78 -16.29 -0.56 17.01
N ASP A 79 -17.25 -1.47 17.06
CA ASP A 79 -18.46 -1.41 17.88
C ASP A 79 -19.34 -0.17 17.75
N ALA A 80 -20.49 -0.34 17.08
CA ALA A 80 -21.64 0.48 17.43
C ALA A 80 -22.00 0.13 18.88
N ILE A 81 -21.64 1.00 19.82
CA ILE A 81 -22.18 0.92 21.18
C ILE A 81 -23.69 1.09 21.02
N ALA A 82 -24.43 -0.02 21.07
CA ALA A 82 -25.88 0.00 21.22
C ALA A 82 -26.18 0.66 22.56
N ARG A 83 -26.35 1.98 22.57
CA ARG A 83 -26.64 2.76 23.78
C ARG A 83 -28.10 2.55 24.18
N GLY A 84 -28.39 1.37 24.73
CA GLY A 84 -29.56 1.05 25.54
C GLY A 84 -30.94 1.26 24.90
N ALA A 85 -31.98 0.84 25.62
CA ALA A 85 -33.36 1.16 25.26
C ALA A 85 -33.64 2.66 25.46
N TYR A 86 -34.60 3.17 24.70
CA TYR A 86 -35.12 4.54 24.81
C TYR A 86 -35.35 4.93 26.29
N ASN A 87 -34.90 6.12 26.70
CA ASN A 87 -35.08 6.70 28.04
C ASN A 87 -34.14 6.21 29.18
N THR A 88 -32.97 5.65 28.87
CA THR A 88 -31.95 5.27 29.88
C THR A 88 -30.89 6.34 30.18
N ILE A 89 -30.94 7.49 29.50
CA ILE A 89 -30.01 8.62 29.68
C ILE A 89 -30.83 9.88 29.92
N GLU A 90 -30.43 10.70 30.90
CA GLU A 90 -31.08 11.97 31.20
C GLU A 90 -31.01 12.96 30.02
N TYR A 91 -32.05 13.78 29.90
CA TYR A 91 -32.16 14.79 28.85
C TYR A 91 -30.96 15.77 28.94
N ASN A 92 -30.39 16.14 27.79
CA ASN A 92 -29.30 17.13 27.67
C ASN A 92 -27.87 16.70 28.09
N ASN A 93 -27.61 15.39 28.29
CA ASN A 93 -26.26 14.90 28.63
C ASN A 93 -25.31 14.73 27.42
N VAL A 94 -25.80 14.87 26.18
CA VAL A 94 -24.99 14.79 24.96
C VAL A 94 -25.01 16.13 24.26
N ALA A 95 -23.85 16.76 24.11
CA ALA A 95 -23.72 18.03 23.39
C ALA A 95 -24.22 17.86 21.94
N TYR A 96 -25.12 18.76 21.52
CA TYR A 96 -25.55 18.87 20.13
C TYR A 96 -24.31 19.02 19.23
N ALA A 97 -24.20 18.17 18.20
CA ALA A 97 -23.05 18.00 17.28
C ALA A 97 -21.91 17.03 17.68
N LYS A 98 -21.98 16.31 18.81
CA LYS A 98 -21.04 15.20 19.10
C LYS A 98 -21.58 13.80 18.79
N LEU A 99 -22.81 13.69 18.29
CA LEU A 99 -23.39 12.42 17.81
C LEU A 99 -22.79 12.08 16.45
N ARG A 100 -21.78 11.20 16.46
CA ARG A 100 -21.30 10.56 15.23
C ARG A 100 -22.20 9.35 14.96
N ASN A 101 -23.00 9.41 13.89
CA ASN A 101 -23.72 8.25 13.39
C ASN A 101 -22.69 7.34 12.71
N TYR A 102 -22.40 6.20 13.33
CA TYR A 102 -21.57 5.17 12.73
C TYR A 102 -22.46 3.98 12.34
N VAL A 103 -22.33 3.53 11.09
CA VAL A 103 -22.99 2.31 10.62
C VAL A 103 -22.03 1.14 10.92
N PRO A 104 -22.38 0.22 11.86
CA PRO A 104 -21.55 -0.94 12.14
C PRO A 104 -21.39 -1.80 10.88
N GLY A 105 -20.14 -2.21 10.60
CA GLY A 105 -19.80 -2.97 9.40
C GLY A 105 -19.39 -2.13 8.18
N SER A 106 -19.17 -0.83 8.36
CA SER A 106 -18.59 0.01 7.30
C SER A 106 -17.09 -0.25 7.18
N ALA A 107 -16.71 -0.90 6.07
CA ALA A 107 -15.33 -1.04 5.65
C ALA A 107 -15.00 0.01 4.59
N SER A 108 -13.84 0.65 4.68
CA SER A 108 -13.33 1.49 3.60
C SER A 108 -12.32 0.72 2.76
N TYR A 109 -12.34 1.00 1.47
CA TYR A 109 -11.30 0.57 0.55
C TYR A 109 -9.98 1.22 0.96
N VAL A 110 -8.89 0.44 0.96
CA VAL A 110 -7.53 0.94 1.20
C VAL A 110 -6.99 1.51 -0.11
N PRO A 111 -6.66 2.82 -0.19
CA PRO A 111 -5.98 3.41 -1.34
C PRO A 111 -4.70 2.68 -1.76
N ASP A 112 -4.32 2.79 -3.03
CA ASP A 112 -3.10 2.18 -3.57
C ASP A 112 -1.83 2.57 -2.82
N ASP A 113 -1.72 3.83 -2.39
CA ASP A 113 -0.58 4.32 -1.61
C ASP A 113 -0.38 3.48 -0.34
N TYR A 114 -1.44 3.35 0.46
CA TYR A 114 -1.42 2.58 1.69
C TYR A 114 -1.22 1.08 1.45
N PHE A 115 -1.82 0.53 0.39
CA PHE A 115 -1.60 -0.88 0.07
C PHE A 115 -0.13 -1.15 -0.32
N LYS A 116 0.49 -0.29 -1.14
CA LYS A 116 1.92 -0.39 -1.45
C LYS A 116 2.80 -0.24 -0.21
N ARG A 117 2.43 0.61 0.75
CA ARG A 117 3.14 0.74 2.04
C ARG A 117 3.02 -0.54 2.87
N ILE A 118 1.85 -1.19 2.92
CA ILE A 118 1.65 -2.48 3.59
C ILE A 118 2.49 -3.59 2.93
N LEU A 119 2.50 -3.67 1.59
CA LEU A 119 3.34 -4.63 0.87
C LEU A 119 4.83 -4.42 1.19
N THR A 120 5.25 -3.15 1.22
CA THR A 120 6.62 -2.79 1.58
C THR A 120 6.94 -3.19 3.01
N TRP A 121 6.04 -2.94 3.96
CA TRP A 121 6.21 -3.41 5.34
C TRP A 121 6.43 -4.93 5.42
N ASN A 122 5.66 -5.69 4.65
CA ASN A 122 5.63 -7.15 4.73
C ASN A 122 6.80 -7.82 3.99
N PHE A 123 7.24 -7.26 2.85
CA PHE A 123 8.19 -7.91 1.95
C PHE A 123 9.55 -7.22 1.83
N TYR A 124 9.74 -6.05 2.45
CA TYR A 124 11.02 -5.35 2.39
C TYR A 124 12.12 -6.13 3.11
N LYS A 125 13.14 -6.56 2.35
CA LYS A 125 14.24 -7.42 2.85
C LYS A 125 15.43 -6.64 3.44
N GLY A 126 15.48 -5.32 3.29
CA GLY A 126 16.64 -4.52 3.71
C GLY A 126 16.78 -4.36 5.23
N ASP A 127 15.73 -4.63 6.00
CA ASP A 127 15.74 -4.52 7.48
C ASP A 127 16.25 -5.79 8.20
N GLY A 128 16.70 -6.82 7.46
CA GLY A 128 17.13 -8.10 8.01
C GLY A 128 15.97 -9.01 8.45
N SER A 129 16.30 -10.21 8.93
CA SER A 129 15.33 -11.27 9.27
C SER A 129 14.98 -11.36 10.76
N HIS A 130 15.72 -10.65 11.63
CA HIS A 130 15.51 -10.70 13.07
C HIS A 130 14.82 -9.42 13.56
N PHE A 131 13.95 -9.56 14.55
CA PHE A 131 13.33 -8.41 15.19
C PHE A 131 14.35 -7.66 16.05
N CYS A 132 14.44 -6.34 15.91
CA CYS A 132 15.12 -5.45 16.85
C CYS A 132 14.46 -4.07 16.84
N ILE A 133 14.60 -3.32 17.93
CA ILE A 133 13.96 -2.00 18.08
C ILE A 133 14.43 -1.02 17.00
N ASN A 134 15.71 -1.06 16.61
CA ASN A 134 16.25 -0.17 15.58
C ASN A 134 15.62 -0.45 14.21
N TRP A 135 15.47 -1.72 13.82
CA TRP A 135 14.81 -2.11 12.57
C TRP A 135 13.32 -1.78 12.61
N PHE A 136 12.67 -2.01 13.74
CA PHE A 136 11.26 -1.65 13.90
C PHE A 136 11.03 -0.14 13.75
N LYS A 137 11.86 0.70 14.38
CA LYS A 137 11.82 2.16 14.18
C LYS A 137 12.04 2.57 12.73
N ARG A 138 12.99 1.95 12.03
CA ARG A 138 13.24 2.22 10.60
C ARG A 138 12.06 1.82 9.72
N ARG A 139 11.38 0.72 10.05
CA ARG A 139 10.19 0.27 9.34
C ARG A 139 9.01 1.22 9.54
N LEU A 140 8.79 1.69 10.78
CA LEU A 140 7.82 2.74 11.09
C LEU A 140 8.12 4.03 10.30
N ALA A 141 9.35 4.52 10.34
CA ALA A 141 9.77 5.71 9.61
C ALA A 141 9.58 5.57 8.09
N ARG A 142 9.92 4.41 7.53
CA ARG A 142 9.70 4.10 6.11
C ARG A 142 8.23 4.07 5.76
N PHE A 143 7.38 3.51 6.62
CA PHE A 143 5.95 3.51 6.36
C PHE A 143 5.39 4.92 6.34
N ILE A 144 5.87 5.82 7.21
CA ILE A 144 5.42 7.21 7.29
C ILE A 144 5.93 8.02 6.08
N HIS A 145 7.24 8.02 5.84
CA HIS A 145 7.86 8.88 4.82
C HIS A 145 7.90 8.25 3.42
N GLY A 146 7.68 6.95 3.29
CA GLY A 146 7.77 6.19 2.03
C GLY A 146 6.48 6.20 1.24
N ALA A 147 6.20 7.33 0.57
CA ALA A 147 5.08 7.44 -0.37
C ALA A 147 5.09 6.30 -1.41
N ASN A 148 3.93 5.70 -1.66
CA ASN A 148 3.75 4.55 -2.54
C ASN A 148 4.65 3.35 -2.19
N GLY A 149 5.04 3.20 -0.92
CA GLY A 149 5.88 2.10 -0.47
C GLY A 149 7.35 2.21 -0.90
N ILE A 150 7.82 3.40 -1.32
CA ILE A 150 9.24 3.58 -1.63
C ILE A 150 10.11 3.47 -0.36
N ASP A 151 11.41 3.25 -0.57
CA ASP A 151 12.43 3.35 0.45
C ASP A 151 13.11 4.72 0.42
N PRO A 152 12.65 5.70 1.21
CA PRO A 152 13.42 6.93 1.39
C PRO A 152 14.62 6.66 2.30
N PRO A 153 15.78 7.30 2.05
CA PRO A 153 16.91 7.21 2.96
C PRO A 153 16.55 7.81 4.34
N VAL A 154 16.28 6.94 5.31
CA VAL A 154 15.97 7.32 6.70
C VAL A 154 17.26 7.70 7.41
N GLN A 155 17.55 9.00 7.53
CA GLN A 155 18.74 9.51 8.21
C GLN A 155 18.60 9.53 9.74
N SER A 156 17.37 9.67 10.26
CA SER A 156 17.08 9.68 11.69
C SER A 156 15.68 9.15 11.97
N THR A 157 15.49 8.56 13.16
CA THR A 157 14.20 8.08 13.69
C THR A 157 13.95 8.58 15.12
N PHE A 158 14.50 9.75 15.45
CA PHE A 158 14.46 10.32 16.80
C PHE A 158 13.07 10.78 17.22
N ASP A 159 12.26 11.14 16.22
CA ASP A 159 10.87 11.52 16.31
C ASP A 159 9.95 10.34 16.69
N ILE A 160 10.31 9.11 16.28
CA ILE A 160 9.56 7.90 16.62
C ILE A 160 10.13 7.28 17.91
N SER A 161 9.29 7.20 18.94
CA SER A 161 9.66 6.54 20.20
C SER A 161 9.11 5.11 20.26
N VAL A 162 9.94 4.18 20.70
CA VAL A 162 9.56 2.78 20.94
C VAL A 162 10.13 2.40 22.30
N MET A 163 9.26 2.08 23.25
CA MET A 163 9.63 1.69 24.62
C MET A 163 9.05 0.30 24.93
N PRO A 164 9.90 -0.70 25.21
CA PRO A 164 9.42 -1.98 25.72
C PRO A 164 9.11 -1.88 27.22
N ASP A 165 7.93 -2.33 27.63
CA ASP A 165 7.59 -2.57 29.04
C ASP A 165 6.83 -3.90 29.18
N LYS A 166 7.37 -4.81 30.01
CA LYS A 166 6.77 -6.12 30.35
C LYS A 166 6.24 -6.93 29.14
N GLY A 167 6.92 -6.87 27.99
CA GLY A 167 6.55 -7.61 26.78
C GLY A 167 5.58 -6.88 25.84
N ILE A 168 5.20 -5.65 26.17
CA ILE A 168 4.43 -4.74 25.33
C ILE A 168 5.38 -3.68 24.76
N PHE A 169 5.33 -3.45 23.45
CA PHE A 169 6.03 -2.35 22.80
C PHE A 169 5.10 -1.16 22.65
N PHE A 170 5.37 -0.11 23.42
CA PHE A 170 4.69 1.17 23.32
C PHE A 170 5.35 1.99 22.21
N VAL A 171 4.57 2.35 21.21
CA VAL A 171 5.01 3.13 20.05
C VAL A 171 4.33 4.49 20.08
N SER A 172 5.13 5.55 20.02
CA SER A 172 4.66 6.93 19.87
C SER A 172 5.10 7.45 18.52
N ILE A 173 4.12 7.77 17.67
CA ILE A 173 4.32 8.34 16.34
C ILE A 173 3.86 9.79 16.39
N PRO A 174 4.69 10.77 16.00
CA PRO A 174 4.23 12.14 15.89
C PRO A 174 3.28 12.29 14.71
N ASP A 175 2.27 13.13 14.85
CA ASP A 175 1.42 13.50 13.72
C ASP A 175 2.16 14.47 12.80
N TYR A 176 2.26 14.11 11.51
CA TYR A 176 2.88 14.94 10.47
C TYR A 176 1.83 15.70 9.65
N GLY A 177 0.53 15.59 9.98
CA GLY A 177 -0.57 16.29 9.31
C GLY A 177 -1.00 15.68 7.96
N ASP A 178 -0.45 14.52 7.59
CA ASP A 178 -0.75 13.79 6.37
C ASP A 178 -1.76 12.63 6.57
N GLY A 179 -2.13 12.35 7.82
CA GLY A 179 -3.03 11.25 8.20
C GLY A 179 -2.39 9.85 8.10
N VAL A 180 -1.13 9.73 7.67
CA VAL A 180 -0.45 8.44 7.48
C VAL A 180 -0.13 7.78 8.83
N GLY A 181 0.22 8.58 9.85
CA GLY A 181 0.44 8.11 11.21
C GLY A 181 -0.80 7.46 11.83
N HIS A 182 -1.98 8.06 11.60
CA HIS A 182 -3.26 7.50 12.03
C HIS A 182 -3.58 6.20 11.29
N PHE A 183 -3.39 6.15 9.97
CA PHE A 183 -3.57 4.91 9.21
C PHE A 183 -2.63 3.80 9.69
N LEU A 184 -1.37 4.11 9.98
CA LEU A 184 -0.39 3.13 10.49
C LEU A 184 -0.82 2.55 11.84
N LYS A 185 -1.36 3.39 12.74
CA LYS A 185 -1.96 2.92 13.99
C LYS A 185 -3.06 1.91 13.71
N ASP A 186 -4.04 2.27 12.89
CA ASP A 186 -5.18 1.38 12.59
C ASP A 186 -4.74 0.09 11.87
N ALA A 187 -3.72 0.18 11.00
CA ALA A 187 -3.15 -0.98 10.32
C ALA A 187 -2.44 -1.95 11.27
N ILE A 188 -1.81 -1.45 12.35
CA ILE A 188 -1.20 -2.28 13.39
C ILE A 188 -2.29 -2.88 14.28
N ASP A 189 -3.26 -2.09 14.72
CA ASP A 189 -4.35 -2.53 15.61
C ASP A 189 -5.20 -3.63 14.93
N GLN A 190 -5.50 -3.46 13.65
CA GLN A 190 -6.26 -4.44 12.84
C GLN A 190 -5.39 -5.57 12.26
N SER A 191 -4.10 -5.64 12.63
CA SER A 191 -3.16 -6.66 12.16
C SER A 191 -3.02 -6.76 10.63
N LEU A 192 -3.19 -5.64 9.91
CA LEU A 192 -3.00 -5.56 8.46
C LEU A 192 -1.52 -5.64 8.06
N VAL A 193 -0.64 -5.23 8.97
CA VAL A 193 0.82 -5.32 8.82
C VAL A 193 1.38 -6.51 9.58
N LYS A 194 2.34 -7.22 8.99
CA LYS A 194 2.97 -8.39 9.62
C LYS A 194 3.95 -7.95 10.70
N LEU A 195 3.68 -8.38 11.92
CA LEU A 195 4.52 -8.18 13.10
C LEU A 195 4.78 -9.52 13.80
N PRO A 196 5.91 -9.67 14.52
CA PRO A 196 6.14 -10.85 15.33
C PRO A 196 5.01 -11.07 16.35
N PHE A 197 4.33 -12.21 16.23
CA PHE A 197 3.17 -12.59 17.05
C PHE A 197 3.50 -12.79 18.54
N ILE A 198 4.79 -12.91 18.88
CA ILE A 198 5.27 -13.14 20.25
C ILE A 198 5.08 -11.89 21.12
N TYR A 199 5.00 -10.70 20.50
CA TYR A 199 4.93 -9.43 21.20
C TYR A 199 3.58 -8.75 21.01
N THR A 200 3.21 -7.93 21.99
CA THR A 200 2.05 -7.05 21.90
C THR A 200 2.52 -5.64 21.57
N TYR A 201 1.78 -4.92 20.73
CA TYR A 201 2.09 -3.56 20.31
C TYR A 201 0.96 -2.64 20.72
N SER A 202 1.31 -1.48 21.28
CA SER A 202 0.35 -0.42 21.58
C SER A 202 0.84 0.85 20.91
N VAL A 203 0.06 1.35 19.96
CA VAL A 203 0.45 2.48 19.11
C VAL A 203 -0.38 3.71 19.46
N THR A 204 0.31 4.82 19.66
CA THR A 204 -0.29 6.13 19.94
C THR A 204 0.24 7.15 18.94
N VAL A 205 -0.67 8.00 18.46
CA VAL A 205 -0.31 9.14 17.62
C VAL A 205 -0.36 10.38 18.50
N VAL A 206 0.72 11.15 18.52
CA VAL A 206 0.89 12.33 19.38
C VAL A 206 0.92 13.57 18.50
N GLU A 207 0.00 14.50 18.76
CA GLU A 207 0.01 15.83 18.12
C GLU A 207 1.29 16.58 18.53
N GLN A 208 1.95 17.22 17.56
CA GLN A 208 3.12 18.08 17.81
C GLN A 208 2.73 19.41 18.46
#